data_AF-A0A285IEL3-F1
#
_entry.id   AF-A0A285IEL3-F1
#
_cell.length_a   1.000
_cell.length_b   1.000
_cell.length_c   1.000
_cell.angle_alpha   90.00
_cell.angle_beta   90.00
_cell.angle_gamma   90.00
#
_symmetry.space_group_name_H-M   'P 1'
#
loop_
_entity.id
_entity.type
_entity.pdbx_description
1 polymer ?
#
loop_
_entity_poly.entity_id
_entity_poly.type
_entity_poly.pdbx_seq_one_letter_code
_entity_poly.pdbx_strand_id
1 'polypeptide(L)'
;MTVAVIGAGMAGAAAASTLNMAGIPVDVFDKGRSPGGRMSSKRNGQSYLDLGAQYFTARSTAFVQQVEQWLAADVVRRWPADCYRYELGRLAESVDQTTRYIGCPSMQAPVKALLDNNPVHLDCRISRLRYLQEDSTTEAAGWYLFDQHNNSFGPYQALISTLPPVQLQTLLATVSQPGEPAYGELHSLITQLQPRVLLPCWAVNMQLAAPLQTRADAVFVKEGNISWLARQNSKPGRATTSDNWLVHFSPQCSALLLQAEPAQLTALAKAEMELIFQQTITVTGALTHRWLYAQINPAVTQVKVDYSSGLKLAIAGDWLLGGRVENAWLSGVAAAKEVLADV
;
A
#
# COMPACT_ATOMS: atom_id res chain seq x y z
N MET A 1 21.88 14.12 -11.77
CA MET A 1 20.42 13.97 -11.84
C MET A 1 19.88 13.78 -10.44
N THR A 2 18.73 14.35 -10.11
CA THR A 2 18.00 14.24 -8.84
C THR A 2 16.56 13.87 -9.13
N VAL A 3 15.95 13.07 -8.26
CA VAL A 3 14.61 12.49 -8.49
C VAL A 3 13.71 12.76 -7.29
N ALA A 4 12.47 13.15 -7.54
CA ALA A 4 11.42 13.14 -6.53
C ALA A 4 10.57 11.88 -6.66
N VAL A 5 10.24 11.25 -5.53
CA VAL A 5 9.28 10.14 -5.45
C VAL A 5 8.09 10.56 -4.61
N ILE A 6 6.89 10.55 -5.19
CA ILE A 6 5.65 10.84 -4.46
C ILE A 6 5.00 9.52 -4.02
N GLY A 7 5.01 9.29 -2.71
CA GLY A 7 4.47 8.14 -1.99
C GLY A 7 5.56 7.26 -1.36
N ALA A 8 5.53 7.12 -0.04
CA ALA A 8 6.41 6.25 0.75
C ALA A 8 5.75 4.89 1.05
N GLY A 9 5.04 4.34 0.07
CA GLY A 9 4.59 2.94 0.06
C GLY A 9 5.66 2.01 -0.52
N MET A 10 5.38 0.71 -0.58
CA MET A 10 6.34 -0.29 -1.11
C MET A 10 6.86 0.04 -2.51
N ALA A 11 6.01 0.53 -3.43
CA ALA A 11 6.45 0.92 -4.76
C ALA A 11 7.43 2.09 -4.74
N GLY A 12 7.13 3.16 -3.99
CA GLY A 12 8.02 4.32 -3.90
C GLY A 12 9.31 4.00 -3.16
N ALA A 13 9.25 3.18 -2.11
CA ALA A 13 10.42 2.70 -1.39
C ALA A 13 11.34 1.86 -2.28
N ALA A 14 10.77 0.96 -3.09
CA ALA A 14 11.54 0.16 -4.03
C ALA A 14 12.20 1.03 -5.12
N ALA A 15 11.46 2.02 -5.64
CA ALA A 15 11.99 2.97 -6.62
C ALA A 15 13.15 3.80 -6.03
N ALA A 16 12.93 4.43 -4.88
CA ALA A 16 13.93 5.25 -4.19
C ALA A 16 15.19 4.45 -3.83
N SER A 17 15.03 3.25 -3.25
CA SER A 17 16.15 2.38 -2.93
C SER A 17 16.94 1.97 -4.18
N THR A 18 16.27 1.68 -5.29
CA THR A 18 16.93 1.29 -6.55
C THR A 18 17.76 2.44 -7.13
N LEU A 19 17.20 3.65 -7.16
CA LEU A 19 17.89 4.86 -7.61
C LEU A 19 19.08 5.21 -6.71
N ASN A 20 18.90 5.16 -5.39
CA ASN A 20 19.95 5.46 -4.43
C ASN A 20 21.12 4.46 -4.53
N MET A 21 20.84 3.17 -4.71
CA MET A 21 21.89 2.16 -4.96
C MET A 21 22.69 2.42 -6.26
N ALA A 22 22.08 3.11 -7.23
CA ALA A 22 22.75 3.56 -8.45
C ALA A 22 23.45 4.93 -8.29
N GLY A 23 23.47 5.52 -7.08
CA GLY A 23 24.11 6.79 -6.79
C GLY A 23 23.29 8.03 -7.21
N ILE A 24 22.01 7.86 -7.53
CA ILE A 24 21.12 8.99 -7.87
C ILE A 24 20.45 9.51 -6.59
N PRO A 25 20.62 10.80 -6.22
CA PRO A 25 19.92 11.39 -5.08
C PRO A 25 18.40 11.40 -5.27
N VAL A 26 17.66 11.00 -4.23
CA VAL A 26 16.20 10.91 -4.23
C VAL A 26 15.58 11.55 -2.99
N ASP A 27 14.57 12.40 -3.19
CA ASP A 27 13.69 12.84 -2.10
C ASP A 27 12.33 12.13 -2.19
N VAL A 28 11.86 11.57 -1.08
CA VAL A 28 10.58 10.85 -1.00
C VAL A 28 9.56 11.67 -0.21
N PHE A 29 8.36 11.83 -0.76
CA PHE A 29 7.29 12.63 -0.16
C PHE A 29 6.08 11.77 0.18
N ASP A 30 5.55 11.84 1.41
CA ASP A 30 4.30 11.19 1.77
C ASP A 30 3.45 12.05 2.70
N LYS A 31 2.15 12.11 2.40
CA LYS A 31 1.13 12.77 3.24
C LYS A 31 0.92 12.10 4.61
N GLY A 32 1.40 10.87 4.76
CA GLY A 32 1.28 10.07 5.97
C GLY A 32 2.35 10.44 6.99
N ARG A 33 2.10 10.08 8.24
CA ARG A 33 3.01 10.33 9.37
C ARG A 33 4.11 9.27 9.53
N SER A 34 4.13 8.26 8.66
CA SER A 34 5.10 7.16 8.65
C SER A 34 5.11 6.53 7.25
N PRO A 35 6.26 6.01 6.77
CA PRO A 35 6.31 5.15 5.61
C PRO A 35 5.50 3.87 5.82
N GLY A 36 5.07 3.27 4.71
CA GLY A 36 4.38 1.97 4.68
C GLY A 36 3.16 1.94 3.76
N GLY A 37 2.46 3.06 3.58
CA GLY A 37 1.22 3.11 2.80
C GLY A 37 0.22 2.04 3.26
N ARG A 38 -0.20 1.16 2.34
CA ARG A 38 -1.10 0.02 2.65
C ARG A 38 -0.45 -1.13 3.42
N MET A 39 0.86 -1.09 3.64
CA MET A 39 1.55 -2.01 4.56
C MET A 39 1.67 -1.41 5.97
N SER A 40 1.02 -0.27 6.24
CA SER A 40 1.14 0.38 7.54
C SER A 40 0.50 -0.41 8.68
N SER A 41 1.10 -0.26 9.86
CA SER A 41 0.64 -0.85 11.11
C SER A 41 0.34 0.24 12.12
N LYS A 42 -0.71 0.05 12.93
CA LYS A 42 -1.04 0.92 14.06
C LYS A 42 -0.35 0.41 15.31
N ARG A 43 0.33 1.28 16.07
CA ARG A 43 0.88 0.92 17.38
C ARG A 43 -0.24 0.60 18.37
N ASN A 44 -0.08 -0.48 19.12
CA ASN A 44 -1.00 -0.92 20.18
C ASN A 44 -0.17 -1.33 21.41
N GLY A 45 0.01 -0.40 22.36
CA GLY A 45 0.96 -0.58 23.46
C GLY A 45 2.39 -0.78 22.94
N GLN A 46 3.00 -1.91 23.29
CA GLN A 46 4.33 -2.32 22.83
C GLN A 46 4.30 -3.21 21.57
N SER A 47 3.11 -3.43 20.98
CA SER A 47 2.90 -4.24 19.78
C SER A 47 2.32 -3.40 18.63
N TYR A 48 1.96 -4.08 17.54
CA TYR A 48 1.39 -3.51 16.33
C TYR A 48 0.15 -4.27 15.85
N LEU A 49 -0.79 -3.55 15.28
CA LEU A 49 -1.94 -4.09 14.55
C LEU A 49 -1.76 -3.77 13.07
N ASP A 50 -1.64 -4.79 12.23
CA ASP A 50 -1.58 -4.59 10.78
C ASP A 50 -3.01 -4.44 10.28
N LEU A 51 -3.38 -3.29 9.69
CA LEU A 51 -4.75 -3.03 9.23
C LEU A 51 -4.92 -3.15 7.71
N GLY A 52 -3.83 -3.00 6.97
CA GLY A 52 -3.78 -3.14 5.51
C GLY A 52 -3.32 -4.54 5.11
N ALA A 53 -2.21 -4.65 4.38
CA ALA A 53 -1.62 -5.94 4.01
C ALA A 53 -1.39 -6.82 5.25
N GLN A 54 -1.93 -8.04 5.24
CA GLN A 54 -1.84 -8.95 6.39
C GLN A 54 -0.65 -9.89 6.33
N TYR A 55 -0.23 -10.17 5.11
CA TYR A 55 0.96 -10.90 4.74
C TYR A 55 1.26 -10.56 3.27
N PHE A 56 2.38 -11.07 2.79
CA PHE A 56 2.66 -11.14 1.36
C PHE A 56 3.31 -12.47 1.01
N THR A 57 3.36 -12.74 -0.29
CA THR A 57 4.00 -13.93 -0.87
C THR A 57 5.07 -13.43 -1.85
N ALA A 58 6.02 -14.30 -2.21
CA ALA A 58 7.04 -13.99 -3.18
C ALA A 58 7.06 -15.08 -4.26
N ARG A 59 7.05 -14.67 -5.54
CA ARG A 59 6.97 -15.58 -6.68
C ARG A 59 8.05 -15.31 -7.73
N SER A 60 8.25 -14.06 -8.11
CA SER A 60 9.30 -13.67 -9.06
C SER A 60 10.67 -13.82 -8.43
N THR A 61 11.65 -14.26 -9.23
CA THR A 61 13.03 -14.47 -8.79
C THR A 61 13.61 -13.23 -8.11
N ALA A 62 13.38 -12.04 -8.69
CA ALA A 62 13.90 -10.79 -8.13
C ALA A 62 13.29 -10.47 -6.75
N PHE A 63 11.98 -10.67 -6.57
CA PHE A 63 11.36 -10.40 -5.29
C PHE A 63 11.68 -11.48 -4.24
N VAL A 64 11.84 -12.74 -4.66
CA VAL A 64 12.32 -13.81 -3.77
C VAL A 64 13.70 -13.45 -3.19
N GLN A 65 14.64 -13.01 -4.03
CA GLN A 65 15.96 -12.55 -3.58
C GLN A 65 15.87 -11.38 -2.59
N GLN A 66 15.00 -10.41 -2.86
CA GLN A 66 14.77 -9.29 -1.93
C GLN A 66 14.22 -9.77 -0.58
N VAL A 67 13.30 -10.74 -0.59
CA VAL A 67 12.74 -11.32 0.64
C VAL A 67 13.79 -12.11 1.41
N GLU A 68 14.69 -12.84 0.74
CA GLU A 68 15.82 -13.52 1.37
C GLU A 68 16.75 -12.54 2.09
N GLN A 69 17.04 -11.38 1.50
CA GLN A 69 17.79 -10.31 2.17
C GLN A 69 17.06 -9.79 3.42
N TRP A 70 15.75 -9.56 3.34
CA TRP A 70 14.96 -9.12 4.51
C TRP A 70 14.85 -10.19 5.60
N LEU A 71 14.81 -11.46 5.24
CA LEU A 71 14.86 -12.58 6.19
C LEU A 71 16.21 -12.61 6.92
N ALA A 72 17.32 -12.47 6.18
CA ALA A 72 18.67 -12.43 6.76
C ALA A 72 18.88 -11.23 7.70
N ALA A 73 18.23 -10.10 7.41
CA ALA A 73 18.27 -8.89 8.21
C ALA A 73 17.20 -8.83 9.33
N ASP A 74 16.41 -9.88 9.53
CA ASP A 74 15.28 -9.95 10.48
C ASP A 74 14.20 -8.86 10.31
N VAL A 75 14.14 -8.24 9.13
CA VAL A 75 13.14 -7.23 8.74
C VAL A 75 11.81 -7.89 8.36
N VAL A 76 11.86 -9.13 7.87
CA VAL A 76 10.72 -9.95 7.49
C VAL A 76 10.85 -11.32 8.16
N ARG A 77 9.71 -11.91 8.53
CA ARG A 77 9.64 -13.29 9.02
C ARG A 77 8.55 -14.07 8.30
N ARG A 78 8.66 -15.41 8.31
CA ARG A 78 7.57 -16.30 7.91
C ARG A 78 6.47 -16.25 8.97
N TRP A 79 5.21 -16.21 8.54
CA TRP A 79 4.05 -16.34 9.43
C TRP A 79 3.53 -17.78 9.41
N PRO A 80 3.73 -18.57 10.48
CA PRO A 80 3.33 -19.97 10.55
C PRO A 80 1.85 -20.09 10.91
N ALA A 81 0.97 -19.49 10.11
CA ALA A 81 -0.45 -19.42 10.40
C ALA A 81 -1.17 -20.73 10.08
N ASP A 82 -1.97 -21.21 11.03
CA ASP A 82 -2.97 -22.25 10.76
C ASP A 82 -4.12 -21.64 9.93
N CYS A 83 -4.10 -21.92 8.62
CA CYS A 83 -5.03 -21.33 7.66
C CYS A 83 -6.29 -22.17 7.50
N TYR A 84 -7.45 -21.52 7.52
CA TYR A 84 -8.76 -22.11 7.32
C TYR A 84 -9.50 -21.41 6.16
N ARG A 85 -10.54 -22.06 5.64
CA ARG A 85 -11.49 -21.51 4.67
C ARG A 85 -12.90 -21.62 5.22
N TYR A 86 -13.68 -20.55 5.07
CA TYR A 86 -15.12 -20.53 5.31
C TYR A 86 -15.85 -20.36 3.98
N GLU A 87 -16.66 -21.35 3.64
CA GLU A 87 -17.36 -21.46 2.35
C GLU A 87 -18.61 -22.31 2.55
N LEU A 88 -19.74 -21.89 1.97
CA LEU A 88 -21.04 -22.60 2.08
C LEU A 88 -21.44 -22.94 3.54
N GLY A 89 -21.18 -22.01 4.47
CA GLY A 89 -21.54 -22.17 5.88
C GLY A 89 -20.62 -23.09 6.69
N ARG A 90 -19.51 -23.56 6.11
CA ARG A 90 -18.59 -24.50 6.76
C ARG A 90 -17.19 -23.91 6.91
N LEU A 91 -16.67 -23.95 8.13
CA LEU A 91 -15.26 -23.70 8.43
C LEU A 91 -14.47 -25.02 8.31
N ALA A 92 -13.41 -25.02 7.51
CA ALA A 92 -12.53 -26.18 7.32
C ALA A 92 -11.07 -25.74 7.17
N GLU A 93 -10.13 -26.63 7.47
CA GLU A 93 -8.70 -26.37 7.25
C GLU A 93 -8.41 -26.10 5.77
N SER A 94 -7.54 -25.14 5.51
CA SER A 94 -7.08 -24.82 4.17
C SER A 94 -5.94 -25.74 3.78
N VAL A 95 -6.03 -26.34 2.60
CA VAL A 95 -4.93 -27.13 2.00
C VAL A 95 -3.80 -26.26 1.43
N ASP A 96 -3.92 -24.93 1.53
CA ASP A 96 -2.95 -23.98 0.97
C ASP A 96 -1.64 -23.94 1.78
N GLN A 97 -0.58 -24.46 1.15
CA GLN A 97 0.78 -24.52 1.69
C GLN A 97 1.64 -23.30 1.30
N THR A 98 1.05 -22.25 0.73
CA THR A 98 1.81 -21.07 0.29
C THR A 98 2.52 -20.42 1.48
N THR A 99 3.83 -20.22 1.36
CA THR A 99 4.61 -19.50 2.37
C THR A 99 4.17 -18.04 2.43
N ARG A 100 3.88 -17.57 3.65
CA ARG A 100 3.44 -16.19 3.92
C ARG A 100 4.50 -15.46 4.72
N TYR A 101 4.79 -14.25 4.28
CA TYR A 101 5.77 -13.36 4.90
C TYR A 101 5.09 -12.14 5.51
N ILE A 102 5.66 -11.64 6.59
CA ILE A 102 5.24 -10.43 7.28
C ILE A 102 6.47 -9.59 7.62
N GLY A 103 6.36 -8.26 7.60
CA GLY A 103 7.40 -7.40 8.18
C GLY A 103 7.48 -7.58 9.70
N CYS A 104 8.64 -7.41 10.33
CA CYS A 104 8.87 -7.51 11.78
C CYS A 104 9.64 -6.26 12.27
N PRO A 105 9.23 -5.60 13.37
CA PRO A 105 8.10 -5.93 14.26
C PRO A 105 6.73 -5.51 13.71
N SER A 106 6.68 -4.83 12.57
CA SER A 106 5.44 -4.31 11.95
C SER A 106 5.42 -4.58 10.45
N MET A 107 4.25 -4.65 9.83
CA MET A 107 4.12 -4.95 8.40
C MET A 107 4.88 -3.94 7.51
N GLN A 108 5.02 -2.70 7.97
CA GLN A 108 5.75 -1.64 7.26
C GLN A 108 7.28 -1.69 7.43
N ALA A 109 7.82 -2.61 8.23
CA ALA A 109 9.27 -2.75 8.43
C ALA A 109 10.08 -2.86 7.12
N PRO A 110 9.74 -3.71 6.13
CA PRO A 110 10.47 -3.77 4.86
C PRO A 110 10.42 -2.47 4.06
N VAL A 111 9.33 -1.70 4.17
CA VAL A 111 9.23 -0.39 3.51
C VAL A 111 10.20 0.61 4.16
N LYS A 112 10.32 0.58 5.49
CA LYS A 112 11.28 1.43 6.22
C LYS A 112 12.71 1.06 5.87
N ALA A 113 13.06 -0.23 5.89
CA ALA A 113 14.39 -0.71 5.56
C ALA A 113 14.88 -0.26 4.16
N LEU A 114 13.99 -0.25 3.16
CA LEU A 114 14.31 0.29 1.82
C LEU A 114 14.56 1.81 1.82
N LEU A 115 13.94 2.53 2.74
CA LEU A 115 14.00 4.00 2.83
C LEU A 115 15.05 4.51 3.82
N ASP A 116 15.72 3.64 4.60
CA ASP A 116 16.64 4.04 5.67
C ASP A 116 17.76 4.99 5.21
N ASN A 117 18.16 4.91 3.93
CA ASN A 117 19.20 5.75 3.33
C ASN A 117 18.67 6.85 2.38
N ASN A 118 17.36 7.18 2.45
CA ASN A 118 16.75 8.21 1.62
C ASN A 118 16.14 9.32 2.50
N PRO A 119 16.26 10.60 2.12
CA PRO A 119 15.41 11.67 2.66
C PRO A 119 13.92 11.35 2.47
N VAL A 120 13.16 11.36 3.57
CA VAL A 120 11.70 11.14 3.54
C VAL A 120 10.98 12.30 4.24
N HIS A 121 10.22 13.06 3.44
CA HIS A 121 9.35 14.14 3.89
C HIS A 121 7.97 13.55 4.23
N LEU A 122 7.74 13.31 5.52
CA LEU A 122 6.46 12.84 6.06
C LEU A 122 5.57 14.03 6.44
N ASP A 123 4.27 13.77 6.59
CA ASP A 123 3.25 14.83 6.77
C ASP A 123 3.31 15.89 5.64
N CYS A 124 3.81 15.48 4.47
CA CYS A 124 4.06 16.31 3.32
C CYS A 124 3.23 15.79 2.14
N ARG A 125 2.02 16.33 2.01
CA ARG A 125 1.14 16.08 0.89
C ARG A 125 1.51 17.02 -0.24
N ILE A 126 2.15 16.50 -1.27
CA ILE A 126 2.27 17.21 -2.55
C ILE A 126 0.86 17.44 -3.12
N SER A 127 0.52 18.72 -3.29
CA SER A 127 -0.80 19.19 -3.67
C SER A 127 -0.81 19.80 -5.08
N ARG A 128 0.35 20.26 -5.56
CA ARG A 128 0.52 20.87 -6.88
C ARG A 128 1.89 20.55 -7.46
N LEU A 129 1.94 20.44 -8.78
CA LEU A 129 3.16 20.30 -9.57
C LEU A 129 3.36 21.53 -10.47
N ARG A 130 4.60 21.75 -10.90
CA ARG A 130 4.95 22.64 -12.01
C ARG A 130 6.13 22.01 -12.75
N TYR A 131 6.13 22.11 -14.07
CA TYR A 131 7.23 21.62 -14.91
C TYR A 131 7.79 22.77 -15.74
N LEU A 132 9.11 22.96 -15.70
CA LEU A 132 9.82 23.97 -16.48
C LEU A 132 10.78 23.30 -17.47
N GLN A 133 10.84 23.82 -18.70
CA GLN A 133 11.82 23.42 -19.71
C GLN A 133 13.07 24.34 -19.66
N GLU A 134 14.14 23.93 -20.33
CA GLU A 134 15.45 24.62 -20.32
C GLU A 134 15.42 26.08 -20.82
N ASP A 135 14.41 26.48 -21.59
CA ASP A 135 14.25 27.86 -22.08
C ASP A 135 13.73 28.86 -21.01
N SER A 136 13.53 28.44 -19.76
CA SER A 136 13.14 29.34 -18.66
C SER A 136 14.34 30.17 -18.18
N THR A 137 14.23 31.50 -18.27
CA THR A 137 15.32 32.42 -17.91
C THR A 137 15.42 32.74 -16.42
N THR A 138 14.43 32.34 -15.61
CA THR A 138 14.34 32.73 -14.19
C THR A 138 14.51 31.58 -13.21
N GLU A 139 14.25 30.34 -13.64
CA GLU A 139 14.30 29.15 -12.79
C GLU A 139 14.88 27.97 -13.58
N ALA A 140 15.59 27.07 -12.90
CA ALA A 140 16.17 25.90 -13.54
C ALA A 140 15.10 24.89 -14.00
N ALA A 141 15.34 24.22 -15.11
CA ALA A 141 14.42 23.25 -15.69
C ALA A 141 14.18 22.04 -14.78
N GLY A 142 12.98 21.47 -14.89
CA GLY A 142 12.57 20.26 -14.21
C GLY A 142 11.25 20.40 -13.44
N TRP A 143 11.05 19.45 -12.54
CA TRP A 143 9.87 19.33 -11.71
C TRP A 143 9.99 20.12 -10.41
N TYR A 144 8.98 20.93 -10.14
CA TYR A 144 8.77 21.59 -8.86
C TYR A 144 7.52 21.01 -8.20
N LEU A 145 7.65 20.66 -6.93
CA LEU A 145 6.59 20.08 -6.11
C LEU A 145 6.20 21.10 -5.05
N PHE A 146 4.90 21.24 -4.81
CA PHE A 146 4.38 22.10 -3.76
C PHE A 146 3.52 21.29 -2.79
N ASP A 147 3.82 21.39 -1.50
CA ASP A 147 3.06 20.69 -0.46
C ASP A 147 1.70 21.37 -0.17
N GLN A 148 0.97 20.87 0.82
CA GLN A 148 -0.33 21.42 1.23
C GLN A 148 -0.23 22.81 1.89
N HIS A 149 0.97 23.26 2.24
CA HIS A 149 1.27 24.56 2.81
C HIS A 149 1.94 25.50 1.79
N ASN A 150 2.04 25.07 0.53
CA ASN A 150 2.69 25.77 -0.58
C ASN A 150 4.21 25.96 -0.38
N ASN A 151 4.86 25.13 0.46
CA ASN A 151 6.31 25.02 0.46
C ASN A 151 6.76 24.38 -0.85
N SER A 152 7.84 24.92 -1.44
CA SER A 152 8.36 24.47 -2.74
C SER A 152 9.56 23.54 -2.57
N PHE A 153 9.62 22.50 -3.40
CA PHE A 153 10.72 21.55 -3.49
C PHE A 153 11.16 21.40 -4.95
N GLY A 154 12.46 21.21 -5.17
CA GLY A 154 13.06 21.07 -6.50
C GLY A 154 13.96 22.25 -6.91
N PRO A 155 14.41 22.29 -8.18
CA PRO A 155 13.95 21.43 -9.28
C PRO A 155 14.48 19.99 -9.18
N TYR A 156 13.65 19.03 -9.57
CA TYR A 156 14.03 17.63 -9.80
C TYR A 156 14.09 17.32 -11.28
N GLN A 157 15.08 16.54 -11.71
CA GLN A 157 15.24 16.19 -13.12
C GLN A 157 14.31 15.05 -13.56
N ALA A 158 13.78 14.26 -12.62
CA ALA A 158 12.73 13.29 -12.88
C ALA A 158 11.75 13.19 -11.71
N LEU A 159 10.56 12.67 -12.01
CA LEU A 159 9.49 12.46 -11.04
C LEU A 159 8.98 11.02 -11.15
N ILE A 160 8.89 10.32 -10.01
CA ILE A 160 8.20 9.04 -9.91
C ILE A 160 6.97 9.23 -9.03
N SER A 161 5.79 8.94 -9.56
CA SER A 161 4.56 8.96 -8.76
C SER A 161 4.06 7.56 -8.47
N THR A 162 3.81 7.28 -7.19
CA THR A 162 3.29 5.98 -6.72
C THR A 162 1.88 6.06 -6.14
N LEU A 163 1.19 7.15 -6.45
CA LEU A 163 -0.15 7.43 -5.96
C LEU A 163 -1.19 6.48 -6.57
N PRO A 164 -2.28 6.17 -5.85
CA PRO A 164 -3.48 5.59 -6.45
C PRO A 164 -3.99 6.45 -7.62
N PRO A 165 -4.59 5.85 -8.67
CA PRO A 165 -4.94 6.56 -9.90
C PRO A 165 -5.81 7.81 -9.71
N VAL A 166 -6.81 7.77 -8.83
CA VAL A 166 -7.66 8.94 -8.54
C VAL A 166 -6.84 10.10 -7.98
N GLN A 167 -5.90 9.81 -7.07
CA GLN A 167 -5.03 10.82 -6.47
C GLN A 167 -4.02 11.36 -7.49
N LEU A 168 -3.49 10.47 -8.34
CA LEU A 168 -2.58 10.83 -9.43
C LEU A 168 -3.26 11.75 -10.44
N GLN A 169 -4.48 11.42 -10.89
CA GLN A 169 -5.26 12.25 -11.80
C GLN A 169 -5.47 13.67 -11.24
N THR A 170 -5.87 13.78 -9.97
CA THR A 170 -6.02 15.09 -9.32
C THR A 170 -4.72 15.88 -9.31
N LEU A 171 -3.59 15.24 -9.02
CA LEU A 171 -2.30 15.91 -8.96
C LEU A 171 -1.80 16.35 -10.35
N LEU A 172 -1.87 15.48 -11.36
CA LEU A 172 -1.41 15.79 -12.71
C LEU A 172 -2.25 16.88 -13.39
N ALA A 173 -3.55 16.99 -13.05
CA ALA A 173 -4.40 18.08 -13.53
C ALA A 173 -3.87 19.47 -13.15
N THR A 174 -3.05 19.58 -12.09
CA THR A 174 -2.48 20.86 -11.65
C THR A 174 -1.36 21.40 -12.54
N VAL A 175 -0.81 20.57 -13.42
CA VAL A 175 0.33 20.88 -14.33
C VAL A 175 0.02 20.49 -15.79
N SER A 176 -1.26 20.20 -16.06
CA SER A 176 -1.76 19.83 -17.38
C SER A 176 -2.74 20.90 -17.87
N GLN A 177 -2.33 22.17 -17.86
CA GLN A 177 -3.14 23.26 -18.41
C GLN A 177 -2.81 23.53 -19.89
N PRO A 178 -3.81 23.90 -20.73
CA PRO A 178 -3.54 24.27 -22.12
C PRO A 178 -2.51 25.40 -22.23
N GLY A 179 -1.50 25.21 -23.07
CA GLY A 179 -0.39 26.16 -23.25
C GLY A 179 0.82 25.90 -22.36
N GLU A 180 0.75 24.97 -21.40
CA GLU A 180 1.92 24.54 -20.64
C GLU A 180 2.76 23.52 -21.43
N PRO A 181 4.10 23.52 -21.28
CA PRO A 181 4.98 22.65 -22.07
C PRO A 181 4.71 21.15 -21.91
N ALA A 182 4.21 20.73 -20.74
CA ALA A 182 3.94 19.32 -20.44
C ALA A 182 2.55 18.84 -20.85
N TYR A 183 1.68 19.73 -21.38
CA TYR A 183 0.26 19.46 -21.56
C TYR A 183 -0.04 18.21 -22.41
N GLY A 184 0.60 18.08 -23.58
CA GLY A 184 0.28 16.99 -24.52
C GLY A 184 0.55 15.60 -23.95
N GLU A 185 1.74 15.40 -23.40
CA GLU A 185 2.15 14.13 -22.78
C GLU A 185 1.35 13.84 -21.50
N LEU A 186 1.14 14.84 -20.63
CA LEU A 186 0.35 14.66 -19.42
C LEU A 186 -1.12 14.38 -19.69
N HIS A 187 -1.72 15.05 -20.66
CA HIS A 187 -3.11 14.82 -21.03
C HIS A 187 -3.30 13.38 -21.54
N SER A 188 -2.40 12.91 -22.40
CA SER A 188 -2.37 11.51 -22.85
C SER A 188 -2.26 10.54 -21.67
N LEU A 189 -1.34 10.80 -20.73
CA LEU A 189 -1.17 9.98 -19.53
C LEU A 189 -2.43 9.95 -18.66
N ILE A 190 -3.04 11.10 -18.38
CA ILE A 190 -4.24 11.24 -17.54
C ILE A 190 -5.41 10.46 -18.13
N THR A 191 -5.61 10.50 -19.45
CA THR A 191 -6.73 9.80 -20.13
C THR A 191 -6.60 8.27 -20.08
N GLN A 192 -5.38 7.74 -19.93
CA GLN A 192 -5.15 6.30 -19.79
C GLN A 192 -5.42 5.79 -18.37
N LEU A 193 -5.34 6.67 -17.36
CA LEU A 193 -5.54 6.29 -15.96
C LEU A 193 -6.97 5.79 -15.70
N GLN A 194 -7.07 4.65 -15.01
CA GLN A 194 -8.33 4.00 -14.66
C GLN A 194 -8.70 4.26 -13.20
N PRO A 195 -9.56 5.25 -12.88
CA PRO A 195 -9.85 5.62 -11.48
C PRO A 195 -10.55 4.51 -10.68
N ARG A 196 -11.20 3.56 -11.35
CA ARG A 196 -11.95 2.45 -10.72
C ARG A 196 -11.16 1.15 -10.58
N VAL A 197 -9.86 1.17 -10.88
CA VAL A 197 -9.00 -0.03 -10.82
C VAL A 197 -8.75 -0.52 -9.39
N LEU A 198 -9.02 0.31 -8.38
CA LEU A 198 -8.93 -0.05 -6.97
C LEU A 198 -10.31 0.02 -6.30
N LEU A 199 -10.65 -1.03 -5.56
CA LEU A 199 -11.87 -1.16 -4.77
C LEU A 199 -11.62 -0.79 -3.29
N PRO A 200 -12.64 -0.30 -2.57
CA PRO A 200 -12.52 -0.02 -1.16
C PRO A 200 -12.50 -1.30 -0.31
N CYS A 201 -11.95 -1.21 0.89
CA CYS A 201 -12.01 -2.26 1.91
C CYS A 201 -12.12 -1.63 3.30
N TRP A 202 -13.14 -2.03 4.05
CA TRP A 202 -13.17 -1.78 5.49
C TRP A 202 -12.34 -2.83 6.24
N ALA A 203 -11.51 -2.35 7.16
CA ALA A 203 -10.72 -3.17 8.06
C ALA A 203 -11.16 -2.87 9.50
N VAL A 204 -11.47 -3.91 10.27
CA VAL A 204 -11.90 -3.80 11.67
C VAL A 204 -11.04 -4.71 12.51
N ASN A 205 -10.20 -4.15 13.37
CA ASN A 205 -9.52 -4.92 14.40
C ASN A 205 -10.36 -4.92 15.67
N MET A 206 -10.68 -6.09 16.19
CA MET A 206 -11.41 -6.28 17.44
C MET A 206 -10.49 -6.90 18.50
N GLN A 207 -10.48 -6.28 19.68
CA GLN A 207 -9.88 -6.81 20.88
C GLN A 207 -10.95 -7.59 21.65
N LEU A 208 -10.71 -8.86 21.93
CA LEU A 208 -11.66 -9.74 22.59
C LEU A 208 -11.41 -9.78 24.10
N ALA A 209 -12.48 -9.90 24.89
CA ALA A 209 -12.41 -10.01 26.35
C ALA A 209 -11.73 -11.33 26.80
N ALA A 210 -11.91 -12.39 26.02
CA ALA A 210 -11.30 -13.69 26.22
C ALA A 210 -10.81 -14.24 24.88
N PRO A 211 -9.73 -15.05 24.87
CA PRO A 211 -9.26 -15.69 23.66
C PRO A 211 -10.31 -16.58 23.01
N LEU A 212 -10.48 -16.45 21.69
CA LEU A 212 -11.37 -17.29 20.92
C LEU A 212 -10.86 -18.74 20.92
N GLN A 213 -11.75 -19.71 21.17
CA GLN A 213 -11.40 -21.13 21.21
C GLN A 213 -11.35 -21.68 19.78
N THR A 214 -10.21 -21.49 19.13
CA THR A 214 -9.97 -21.96 17.76
C THR A 214 -8.48 -22.18 17.52
N ARG A 215 -8.16 -23.08 16.60
CA ARG A 215 -6.81 -23.24 16.05
C ARG A 215 -6.55 -22.28 14.89
N ALA A 216 -7.59 -21.75 14.26
CA ALA A 216 -7.42 -20.88 13.11
C ALA A 216 -6.66 -19.60 13.49
N ASP A 217 -5.65 -19.27 12.70
CA ASP A 217 -4.96 -17.98 12.74
C ASP A 217 -5.37 -17.08 11.58
N ALA A 218 -5.83 -17.69 10.49
CA ALA A 218 -6.22 -17.03 9.26
C ALA A 218 -7.45 -17.73 8.68
N VAL A 219 -8.45 -16.97 8.23
CA VAL A 219 -9.61 -17.53 7.55
C VAL A 219 -9.85 -16.80 6.25
N PHE A 220 -9.82 -17.56 5.14
CA PHE A 220 -10.31 -17.10 3.85
C PHE A 220 -11.81 -17.26 3.79
N VAL A 221 -12.55 -16.15 3.69
CA VAL A 221 -14.01 -16.18 3.58
C VAL A 221 -14.39 -16.01 2.12
N LYS A 222 -15.11 -16.99 1.56
CA LYS A 222 -15.40 -17.06 0.12
C LYS A 222 -16.65 -16.29 -0.29
N GLU A 223 -17.63 -16.21 0.59
CA GLU A 223 -18.87 -15.49 0.37
C GLU A 223 -19.28 -14.65 1.59
N GLY A 224 -19.98 -13.54 1.35
CA GLY A 224 -20.61 -12.73 2.41
C GLY A 224 -20.03 -11.32 2.58
N ASN A 225 -20.26 -10.76 3.78
CA ASN A 225 -19.89 -9.38 4.10
C ASN A 225 -18.39 -9.20 4.31
N ILE A 226 -17.68 -10.27 4.63
CA ILE A 226 -16.25 -10.27 4.90
C ILE A 226 -15.52 -11.21 3.94
N SER A 227 -14.24 -10.95 3.72
CA SER A 227 -13.39 -11.73 2.81
C SER A 227 -12.21 -12.39 3.51
N TRP A 228 -11.84 -11.89 4.69
CA TRP A 228 -10.66 -12.35 5.39
C TRP A 228 -10.71 -12.07 6.89
N LEU A 229 -10.19 -13.01 7.67
CA LEU A 229 -9.93 -12.89 9.10
C LEU A 229 -8.46 -13.22 9.38
N ALA A 230 -7.83 -12.50 10.31
CA ALA A 230 -6.51 -12.84 10.84
C ALA A 230 -6.40 -12.56 12.33
N ARG A 231 -5.91 -13.55 13.09
CA ARG A 231 -5.46 -13.39 14.46
C ARG A 231 -4.15 -12.61 14.45
N GLN A 232 -4.14 -11.38 14.95
CA GLN A 232 -2.93 -10.54 14.94
C GLN A 232 -1.83 -11.14 15.83
N ASN A 233 -2.21 -11.76 16.95
CA ASN A 233 -1.29 -12.29 17.95
C ASN A 233 -0.41 -13.43 17.44
N SER A 234 -0.87 -14.19 16.43
CA SER A 234 -0.10 -15.31 15.87
C SER A 234 1.02 -14.85 14.93
N LYS A 235 1.04 -13.57 14.57
CA LYS A 235 2.11 -12.99 13.77
C LYS A 235 3.37 -12.81 14.62
N PRO A 236 4.54 -13.30 14.16
CA PRO A 236 5.82 -13.02 14.81
C PRO A 236 6.00 -11.54 15.17
N GLY A 237 6.38 -11.27 16.43
CA GLY A 237 6.58 -9.91 16.94
C GLY A 237 5.30 -9.15 17.34
N ARG A 238 4.11 -9.78 17.27
CA ARG A 238 2.83 -9.15 17.66
C ARG A 238 2.18 -9.77 18.90
N ALA A 239 2.85 -10.69 19.58
CA ALA A 239 2.29 -11.33 20.78
C ALA A 239 1.88 -10.29 21.83
N THR A 240 0.60 -10.30 22.21
CA THR A 240 0.04 -9.49 23.31
C THR A 240 -0.85 -10.35 24.19
N THR A 241 -1.15 -9.87 25.40
CA THR A 241 -2.06 -10.55 26.34
C THR A 241 -3.51 -10.55 25.89
N SER A 242 -3.96 -9.53 25.14
CA SER A 242 -5.31 -9.48 24.58
C SER A 242 -5.38 -10.18 23.22
N ASP A 243 -6.44 -10.94 22.96
CA ASP A 243 -6.67 -11.60 21.67
C ASP A 243 -7.24 -10.60 20.66
N ASN A 244 -6.46 -10.30 19.61
CA ASN A 244 -6.80 -9.33 18.59
C ASN A 244 -7.05 -10.02 17.25
N TRP A 245 -8.21 -9.72 16.66
CA TRP A 245 -8.63 -10.25 15.37
C TRP A 245 -8.91 -9.12 14.40
N LEU A 246 -8.30 -9.20 13.23
CA LEU A 246 -8.66 -8.32 12.12
C LEU A 246 -9.66 -8.99 11.21
N VAL A 247 -10.67 -8.21 10.85
CA VAL A 247 -11.68 -8.52 9.83
C VAL A 247 -11.50 -7.58 8.65
N HIS A 248 -11.32 -8.13 7.46
CA HIS A 248 -11.43 -7.40 6.21
C HIS A 248 -12.76 -7.69 5.56
N PHE A 249 -13.51 -6.62 5.30
CA PHE A 249 -14.79 -6.69 4.61
C PHE A 249 -14.58 -7.04 3.13
N SER A 250 -15.58 -7.66 2.51
CA SER A 250 -15.58 -7.88 1.06
C SER A 250 -15.64 -6.52 0.34
N PRO A 251 -15.10 -6.41 -0.90
CA PRO A 251 -15.17 -5.17 -1.66
C PRO A 251 -16.60 -4.68 -1.88
N GLN A 252 -17.54 -5.61 -2.11
CA GLN A 252 -18.96 -5.31 -2.32
C GLN A 252 -19.59 -4.72 -1.06
N CYS A 253 -19.41 -5.37 0.10
CA CYS A 253 -19.93 -4.85 1.36
C CYS A 253 -19.27 -3.51 1.73
N SER A 254 -17.97 -3.38 1.49
CA SER A 254 -17.23 -2.14 1.76
C SER A 254 -17.73 -0.97 0.92
N ALA A 255 -18.11 -1.20 -0.33
CA ALA A 255 -18.69 -0.18 -1.20
C ALA A 255 -20.12 0.22 -0.75
N LEU A 256 -20.94 -0.74 -0.35
CA LEU A 256 -22.30 -0.48 0.17
C LEU A 256 -22.26 0.31 1.49
N LEU A 257 -21.31 -0.03 2.36
CA LEU A 257 -21.13 0.58 3.68
C LEU A 257 -20.04 1.64 3.70
N LEU A 258 -19.77 2.31 2.57
CA LEU A 258 -18.61 3.19 2.45
C LEU A 258 -18.62 4.32 3.49
N GLN A 259 -19.80 4.84 3.83
CA GLN A 259 -20.00 5.91 4.83
C GLN A 259 -20.57 5.39 6.16
N ALA A 260 -20.51 4.08 6.41
CA ALA A 260 -20.98 3.51 7.67
C ALA A 260 -20.12 3.95 8.86
N GLU A 261 -20.77 4.09 10.01
CA GLU A 261 -20.10 4.49 11.25
C GLU A 261 -19.28 3.32 11.84
N PRO A 262 -18.16 3.60 12.54
CA PRO A 262 -17.31 2.57 13.13
C PRO A 262 -18.05 1.55 14.02
N ALA A 263 -19.05 1.98 14.76
CA ALA A 263 -19.84 1.11 15.64
C ALA A 263 -20.65 0.07 14.85
N GLN A 264 -21.24 0.48 13.71
CA GLN A 264 -22.00 -0.43 12.85
C GLN A 264 -21.10 -1.50 12.24
N LEU A 265 -19.91 -1.12 11.78
CA LEU A 265 -18.94 -2.07 11.23
C LEU A 265 -18.38 -3.01 12.28
N THR A 266 -18.17 -2.53 13.50
CA THR A 266 -17.74 -3.37 14.62
C THR A 266 -18.81 -4.39 14.97
N ALA A 267 -20.09 -3.98 15.03
CA ALA A 267 -21.20 -4.88 15.28
C ALA A 267 -21.35 -5.95 14.18
N LEU A 268 -21.21 -5.56 12.91
CA LEU A 268 -21.26 -6.49 11.78
C LEU A 268 -20.05 -7.44 11.76
N ALA A 269 -18.84 -6.95 11.96
CA ALA A 269 -17.63 -7.77 12.05
C ALA A 269 -17.72 -8.80 13.18
N LYS A 270 -18.26 -8.39 14.33
CA LYS A 270 -18.56 -9.28 15.45
C LYS A 270 -19.56 -10.37 15.04
N ALA A 271 -20.70 -9.99 14.46
CA ALA A 271 -21.73 -10.95 14.04
C ALA A 271 -21.20 -11.98 13.03
N GLU A 272 -20.40 -11.55 12.05
CA GLU A 272 -19.76 -12.44 11.08
C GLU A 272 -18.76 -13.41 11.75
N MET A 273 -17.96 -12.93 12.70
CA MET A 273 -17.06 -13.81 13.45
C MET A 273 -17.83 -14.81 14.33
N GLU A 274 -18.89 -14.40 15.01
CA GLU A 274 -19.72 -15.30 15.82
C GLU A 274 -20.38 -16.38 14.95
N LEU A 275 -20.84 -16.01 13.75
CA LEU A 275 -21.39 -16.94 12.77
C LEU A 275 -20.34 -17.98 12.32
N ILE A 276 -19.15 -17.52 11.91
CA ILE A 276 -18.08 -18.38 11.38
C ILE A 276 -17.54 -19.35 12.43
N PHE A 277 -17.31 -18.85 13.65
CA PHE A 277 -16.71 -19.64 14.72
C PHE A 277 -17.73 -20.34 15.63
N GLN A 278 -19.02 -20.06 15.43
CA GLN A 278 -20.14 -20.60 16.23
C GLN A 278 -19.93 -20.39 17.74
N GLN A 279 -19.41 -19.21 18.10
CA GLN A 279 -19.05 -18.84 19.46
C GLN A 279 -19.54 -17.42 19.74
N THR A 280 -20.03 -17.17 20.94
CA THR A 280 -20.31 -15.80 21.39
C THR A 280 -19.01 -15.08 21.68
N ILE A 281 -18.90 -13.84 21.20
CA ILE A 281 -17.71 -13.01 21.33
C ILE A 281 -18.05 -11.76 22.14
N THR A 282 -17.17 -11.36 23.06
CA THR A 282 -17.25 -10.06 23.73
C THR A 282 -16.10 -9.18 23.26
N VAL A 283 -16.43 -8.05 22.64
CA VAL A 283 -15.45 -7.08 22.13
C VAL A 283 -15.24 -5.99 23.17
N THR A 284 -14.00 -5.81 23.63
CA THR A 284 -13.63 -4.78 24.64
C THR A 284 -13.03 -3.54 24.02
N GLY A 285 -12.62 -3.61 22.76
CA GLY A 285 -12.06 -2.50 22.00
C GLY A 285 -12.10 -2.80 20.51
N ALA A 286 -12.23 -1.76 19.70
CA ALA A 286 -12.21 -1.89 18.25
C ALA A 286 -11.50 -0.71 17.61
N LEU A 287 -10.83 -0.99 16.49
CA LEU A 287 -10.24 0.00 15.60
C LEU A 287 -10.70 -0.27 14.19
N THR A 288 -11.37 0.72 13.59
CA THR A 288 -11.82 0.64 12.20
C THR A 288 -10.93 1.49 11.29
N HIS A 289 -10.75 1.05 10.06
CA HIS A 289 -10.02 1.80 9.05
C HIS A 289 -10.65 1.60 7.67
N ARG A 290 -10.88 2.73 6.97
CA ARG A 290 -11.45 2.76 5.62
C ARG A 290 -10.36 2.92 4.58
N TRP A 291 -9.99 1.83 3.92
CA TRP A 291 -9.12 1.87 2.76
C TRP A 291 -9.94 2.19 1.52
N LEU A 292 -9.93 3.44 1.03
CA LEU A 292 -10.67 3.82 -0.19
C LEU A 292 -10.12 3.15 -1.46
N TYR A 293 -8.82 2.87 -1.48
CA TYR A 293 -8.09 2.34 -2.64
C TYR A 293 -7.29 1.11 -2.20
N ALA A 294 -7.99 0.02 -1.87
CA ALA A 294 -7.42 -1.11 -1.14
C ALA A 294 -6.88 -2.22 -2.05
N GLN A 295 -7.76 -2.77 -2.90
CA GLN A 295 -7.54 -4.02 -3.64
C GLN A 295 -7.83 -3.82 -5.12
N ILE A 296 -7.21 -4.63 -5.98
CA ILE A 296 -7.44 -4.56 -7.43
C ILE A 296 -8.90 -4.91 -7.76
N ASN A 297 -9.49 -4.14 -8.68
CA ASN A 297 -10.78 -4.47 -9.27
C ASN A 297 -10.57 -5.45 -10.44
N PRO A 298 -10.95 -6.73 -10.31
CA PRO A 298 -10.75 -7.71 -11.38
C PRO A 298 -11.60 -7.43 -12.63
N ALA A 299 -12.62 -6.57 -12.52
CA ALA A 299 -13.46 -6.16 -13.65
C ALA A 299 -12.83 -5.04 -14.50
N VAL A 300 -11.68 -4.49 -14.09
CA VAL A 300 -10.99 -3.43 -14.81
C VAL A 300 -9.71 -4.01 -15.42
N THR A 301 -9.59 -3.93 -16.73
CA THR A 301 -8.36 -4.28 -17.43
C THR A 301 -7.24 -3.36 -16.98
N GLN A 302 -6.13 -3.95 -16.54
CA GLN A 302 -4.95 -3.18 -16.14
C GLN A 302 -4.35 -2.50 -17.37
N VAL A 303 -4.16 -1.20 -17.26
CA VAL A 303 -3.40 -0.42 -18.23
C VAL A 303 -1.92 -0.52 -17.91
N LYS A 304 -1.10 -0.68 -18.95
CA LYS A 304 0.32 -0.39 -18.83
C LYS A 304 0.45 1.13 -18.93
N VAL A 305 0.65 1.77 -17.79
CA VAL A 305 1.03 3.18 -17.77
C VAL A 305 2.54 3.22 -17.83
N ASP A 306 3.04 3.86 -18.87
CA ASP A 306 4.46 3.85 -19.20
C ASP A 306 5.18 5.10 -18.67
N TYR A 307 6.50 5.07 -18.76
CA TYR A 307 7.38 6.21 -18.54
C TYR A 307 7.25 7.22 -19.69
N SER A 308 7.07 8.50 -19.35
CA SER A 308 7.18 9.61 -20.31
C SER A 308 8.62 10.11 -20.28
N SER A 309 9.38 9.80 -21.34
CA SER A 309 10.77 10.23 -21.48
C SER A 309 10.91 11.74 -21.68
N GLY A 310 9.98 12.36 -22.42
CA GLY A 310 9.97 13.81 -22.65
C GLY A 310 9.80 14.62 -21.35
N LEU A 311 9.07 14.07 -20.38
CA LEU A 311 8.88 14.69 -19.07
C LEU A 311 9.73 14.07 -17.95
N LYS A 312 10.44 12.98 -18.24
CA LYS A 312 11.11 12.14 -17.24
C LYS A 312 10.17 11.78 -16.08
N LEU A 313 8.95 11.36 -16.40
CA LEU A 313 7.88 11.03 -15.46
C LEU A 313 7.57 9.53 -15.51
N ALA A 314 7.79 8.83 -14.40
CA ALA A 314 7.41 7.43 -14.25
C ALA A 314 6.21 7.27 -13.32
N ILE A 315 5.30 6.35 -13.66
CA ILE A 315 4.18 5.96 -12.80
C ILE A 315 4.42 4.53 -12.30
N ALA A 316 4.29 4.33 -10.99
CA ALA A 316 4.42 3.01 -10.38
C ALA A 316 3.30 2.72 -9.39
N GLY A 317 3.03 1.44 -9.17
CA GLY A 317 2.02 1.00 -8.23
C GLY A 317 1.68 -0.48 -8.41
N ASP A 318 1.23 -1.11 -7.33
CA ASP A 318 0.69 -2.47 -7.37
C ASP A 318 -0.45 -2.63 -8.37
N TRP A 319 -1.27 -1.59 -8.56
CA TRP A 319 -2.43 -1.58 -9.45
C TRP A 319 -2.07 -1.75 -10.93
N LEU A 320 -0.81 -1.57 -11.30
CA LEU A 320 -0.30 -1.83 -12.65
C LEU A 320 0.03 -3.32 -12.90
N LEU A 321 0.31 -4.10 -11.85
CA LEU A 321 0.88 -5.46 -11.97
C LEU A 321 0.12 -6.56 -11.21
N GLY A 322 -0.96 -6.24 -10.49
CA GLY A 322 -1.82 -7.27 -9.86
C GLY A 322 -2.25 -7.04 -8.41
N GLY A 323 -1.93 -5.90 -7.81
CA GLY A 323 -2.47 -5.48 -6.52
C GLY A 323 -1.83 -6.10 -5.27
N ARG A 324 -0.68 -6.80 -5.39
CA ARG A 324 0.04 -7.39 -4.25
C ARG A 324 1.28 -6.58 -3.86
N VAL A 325 1.82 -6.84 -2.68
CA VAL A 325 3.09 -6.23 -2.21
C VAL A 325 4.23 -6.46 -3.20
N GLU A 326 4.38 -7.69 -3.70
CA GLU A 326 5.36 -8.02 -4.74
C GLU A 326 5.17 -7.16 -5.99
N ASN A 327 3.92 -6.97 -6.42
CA ASN A 327 3.61 -6.15 -7.58
C ASN A 327 3.97 -4.68 -7.37
N ALA A 328 3.76 -4.16 -6.16
CA ALA A 328 4.20 -2.81 -5.79
C ALA A 328 5.72 -2.68 -5.92
N TRP A 329 6.46 -3.62 -5.33
CA TRP A 329 7.92 -3.60 -5.35
C TRP A 329 8.47 -3.69 -6.77
N LEU A 330 7.98 -4.66 -7.57
CA LEU A 330 8.38 -4.82 -8.97
C LEU A 330 8.09 -3.57 -9.80
N SER A 331 6.93 -2.95 -9.61
CA SER A 331 6.57 -1.73 -10.33
C SER A 331 7.48 -0.55 -9.96
N GLY A 332 7.85 -0.42 -8.67
CA GLY A 332 8.80 0.60 -8.23
C GLY A 332 10.20 0.42 -8.81
N VAL A 333 10.72 -0.83 -8.79
CA VAL A 333 12.01 -1.16 -9.40
C VAL A 333 11.99 -0.88 -10.91
N ALA A 334 10.91 -1.23 -11.60
CA ALA A 334 10.78 -0.96 -13.04
C ALA A 334 10.80 0.54 -13.34
N ALA A 335 10.03 1.35 -12.61
CA ALA A 335 10.02 2.80 -12.79
C ALA A 335 11.39 3.45 -12.53
N ALA A 336 12.12 2.98 -11.52
CA ALA A 336 13.49 3.44 -11.29
C ALA A 336 14.42 3.08 -12.45
N LYS A 337 14.27 1.90 -13.06
CA LYS A 337 15.09 1.48 -14.21
C LYS A 337 14.84 2.32 -15.46
N GLU A 338 13.59 2.69 -15.73
CA GLU A 338 13.27 3.62 -16.83
C GLU A 338 13.96 4.98 -16.62
N VAL A 339 13.88 5.52 -15.41
CA VAL A 339 14.57 6.78 -15.06
C VAL A 339 16.10 6.65 -15.21
N LEU A 340 16.69 5.51 -14.84
CA LEU A 340 18.12 5.26 -14.96
C LEU A 340 18.60 5.08 -16.40
N ALA A 341 17.75 4.60 -17.30
CA ALA A 341 18.07 4.45 -18.72
C ALA A 341 18.22 5.82 -19.43
N ASP A 342 17.65 6.87 -18.85
CA ASP A 342 17.65 8.25 -19.33
C ASP A 342 18.70 9.15 -18.61
N VAL A 343 19.58 8.55 -17.80
CA VAL A 343 20.69 9.23 -17.09
C VAL A 343 21.86 9.52 -18.01
#